data_AF-A0A1F4MPV8-F1
#
_entry.id   AF-A0A1F4MPV8-F1
#
_cell.length_a   1.000
_cell.length_b   1.000
_cell.length_c   1.000
_cell.angle_alpha   90.00
_cell.angle_beta   90.00
_cell.angle_gamma   90.00
#
_symmetry.space_group_name_H-M   'P 1'
#
loop_
_entity.id
_entity.type
_entity.pdbx_description
1 polymer ?
#
loop_
_entity_poly.entity_id
_entity_poly.type
_entity_poly.pdbx_seq_one_letter_code
_entity_poly.pdbx_strand_id
1 'polypeptide(L)'
;MASALAMLALGLGLSMPGFALDLVAFTGITGPLTSALAQISALGPSVKALVGFVGFVVALISLSALRNFGPVLFYVGLAIFGAVGLVIAGAIMGAVV
;
A
#
# COMPACT_ATOMS: atom_id res chain seq x y z
N MET A 1 -26.66 7.25 10.10
CA MET A 1 -26.06 5.94 9.74
C MET A 1 -25.90 5.79 8.23
N ALA A 2 -26.95 6.03 7.42
CA ALA A 2 -26.86 5.99 5.95
C ALA A 2 -25.86 6.99 5.34
N SER A 3 -25.75 8.20 5.89
CA SER A 3 -24.82 9.24 5.42
C SER A 3 -23.33 8.89 5.65
N ALA A 4 -23.01 8.25 6.77
CA ALA A 4 -21.65 7.80 7.06
C ALA A 4 -21.23 6.64 6.13
N LEU A 5 -22.17 5.74 5.81
CA LEU A 5 -21.94 4.64 4.88
C LEU A 5 -21.75 5.14 3.43
N ALA A 6 -22.49 6.18 3.03
CA ALA A 6 -22.32 6.84 1.74
C ALA A 6 -20.96 7.55 1.61
N MET A 7 -20.52 8.25 2.67
CA MET A 7 -19.19 8.87 2.71
C MET A 7 -18.06 7.84 2.67
N LEU A 8 -18.22 6.70 3.37
CA LEU A 8 -17.27 5.58 3.31
C LEU A 8 -17.20 4.98 1.91
N ALA A 9 -18.35 4.74 1.27
CA ALA A 9 -18.41 4.18 -0.08
C ALA A 9 -17.81 5.13 -1.14
N LEU A 10 -18.05 6.43 -1.02
CA LEU A 10 -17.43 7.45 -1.88
C LEU A 10 -15.92 7.53 -1.67
N GLY A 11 -15.45 7.51 -0.42
CA GLY A 11 -14.01 7.48 -0.10
C GLY A 11 -13.31 6.24 -0.65
N LEU A 12 -13.95 5.06 -0.53
CA LEU A 12 -13.44 3.81 -1.11
C LEU A 12 -13.47 3.81 -2.64
N GLY A 13 -14.51 4.39 -3.26
CA GLY A 13 -14.62 4.51 -4.71
C GLY A 13 -13.59 5.47 -5.31
N LEU A 14 -13.23 6.53 -4.59
CA LEU A 14 -12.16 7.45 -4.99
C LEU A 14 -10.75 6.89 -4.69
N SER A 15 -10.61 5.99 -3.72
CA SER A 15 -9.34 5.31 -3.43
C SER A 15 -9.16 4.01 -4.22
N MET A 16 -10.14 3.58 -5.02
CA MET A 16 -9.94 2.47 -5.94
C MET A 16 -8.75 2.82 -6.85
N PRO A 17 -7.76 1.92 -6.98
CA PRO A 17 -6.50 2.24 -7.63
C PRO A 17 -6.74 2.28 -9.14
N GLY A 18 -7.15 3.42 -9.66
CA GLY A 18 -7.35 3.60 -11.10
C GLY A 18 -6.03 3.68 -11.88
N PHE A 19 -4.94 4.01 -11.20
CA PHE A 19 -3.62 4.15 -11.81
C PHE A 19 -2.55 3.68 -10.83
N ALA A 20 -2.14 2.42 -10.90
CA ALA A 20 -0.85 2.03 -10.34
C ALA A 20 0.22 2.88 -11.05
N LEU A 21 0.87 3.79 -10.30
CA LEU A 21 1.97 4.58 -10.83
C LEU A 21 3.11 3.61 -11.18
N ASP A 22 3.52 3.57 -12.45
CA ASP A 22 4.71 2.79 -12.83
C ASP A 22 5.96 3.51 -12.32
N LEU A 23 6.40 3.10 -11.14
CA LEU A 23 7.58 3.67 -10.48
C LEU A 23 8.88 3.44 -11.28
N VAL A 24 8.89 2.47 -12.20
CA VAL A 24 10.05 2.18 -13.06
C VAL A 24 10.11 3.15 -14.22
N ALA A 25 8.97 3.45 -14.84
CA ALA A 25 8.85 4.43 -15.91
C ALA A 25 8.73 5.88 -15.39
N PHE A 26 8.61 6.09 -14.09
CA PHE A 26 8.47 7.41 -13.49
C PHE A 26 9.77 8.23 -13.61
N THR A 27 9.78 9.18 -14.56
CA THR A 27 10.94 10.02 -14.87
C THR A 27 11.36 10.97 -13.75
N GLY A 28 10.55 11.12 -12.70
CA GLY A 28 10.87 11.94 -11.53
C GLY A 28 11.80 11.24 -10.51
N ILE A 29 12.05 9.93 -10.65
CA ILE A 29 13.01 9.19 -9.84
C ILE A 29 14.28 8.98 -10.67
N THR A 30 15.42 9.46 -10.16
CA THR A 30 16.72 9.34 -10.83
C THR A 30 17.77 8.70 -9.92
N GLY A 31 18.88 8.27 -10.51
CA GLY A 31 20.04 7.75 -9.79
C GLY A 31 19.89 6.30 -9.32
N PRO A 32 20.51 5.91 -8.18
CA PRO A 32 20.55 4.52 -7.71
C PRO A 32 19.18 3.89 -7.49
N LEU A 33 18.16 4.72 -7.22
CA LEU A 33 16.80 4.30 -6.94
C LEU A 33 16.12 3.74 -8.21
N THR A 34 16.33 4.36 -9.38
CA THR A 34 15.82 3.85 -10.66
C THR A 34 16.38 2.46 -10.98
N SER A 35 17.68 2.26 -10.74
CA SER A 35 18.34 0.96 -10.95
C SER A 35 17.77 -0.13 -10.02
N ALA A 36 17.51 0.21 -8.76
CA ALA A 36 16.89 -0.72 -7.81
C ALA A 36 15.46 -1.10 -8.21
N LEU A 37 14.66 -0.14 -8.68
CA LEU A 37 13.28 -0.40 -9.13
C LEU A 37 13.24 -1.24 -10.41
N ALA A 38 14.14 -0.98 -11.37
CA ALA A 38 14.26 -1.77 -12.58
C ALA A 38 14.65 -3.23 -12.27
N GLN A 39 15.57 -3.43 -11.32
CA GLN A 39 15.95 -4.77 -10.87
C GLN A 39 14.79 -5.49 -10.19
N ILE A 40 14.03 -4.81 -9.32
CA ILE A 40 12.84 -5.40 -8.67
C ILE A 40 11.77 -5.77 -9.70
N SER A 41 11.62 -4.98 -10.78
CA SER A 41 10.69 -5.27 -11.87
C SER A 41 11.08 -6.51 -12.69
N ALA A 42 12.37 -6.80 -12.81
CA ALA A 42 12.88 -7.97 -13.52
C ALA A 42 12.78 -9.29 -12.71
N LEU A 43 12.43 -9.22 -11.42
CA LEU A 43 12.28 -10.41 -10.57
C LEU A 43 11.03 -11.24 -10.96
N GLY A 44 11.13 -12.56 -10.79
CA GLY A 44 10.00 -13.47 -11.02
C GLY A 44 8.80 -13.18 -10.10
N PRO A 45 7.58 -13.62 -10.47
CA PRO A 45 6.34 -13.29 -9.75
C PRO A 45 6.39 -13.59 -8.25
N SER A 46 6.96 -14.74 -7.87
CA SER A 46 7.06 -15.18 -6.48
C SER A 46 7.89 -14.25 -5.59
N VAL A 47 8.92 -13.61 -6.15
CA VAL A 47 9.79 -12.71 -5.39
C VAL A 47 9.12 -11.35 -5.19
N LYS A 48 8.38 -10.85 -6.20
CA LYS A 48 7.57 -9.64 -6.06
C LYS A 48 6.49 -9.80 -4.99
N ALA A 49 5.83 -10.96 -4.94
CA ALA A 49 4.88 -11.30 -3.88
C ALA A 49 5.53 -11.31 -2.50
N LEU A 50 6.73 -11.90 -2.38
CA LEU A 50 7.47 -11.94 -1.12
C LEU A 50 7.87 -10.54 -0.64
N VAL A 51 8.38 -9.69 -1.52
CA VAL A 51 8.73 -8.30 -1.20
C VAL A 51 7.49 -7.51 -0.78
N GLY A 52 6.35 -7.71 -1.47
CA GLY A 52 5.06 -7.12 -1.08
C GLY A 52 4.61 -7.57 0.32
N PHE A 53 4.71 -8.88 0.61
CA PHE A 53 4.40 -9.44 1.93
C PHE A 53 5.31 -8.87 3.02
N VAL A 54 6.63 -8.82 2.81
CA VAL A 54 7.58 -8.25 3.78
C VAL A 54 7.27 -6.78 4.03
N GLY A 55 7.00 -5.99 3.00
CA GLY A 55 6.58 -4.59 3.14
C GLY A 55 5.29 -4.44 3.97
N PHE A 56 4.33 -5.35 3.77
CA PHE A 56 3.10 -5.39 4.55
C PHE A 56 3.34 -5.70 6.04
N VAL A 57 4.20 -6.67 6.33
CA VAL A 57 4.60 -7.03 7.71
C VAL A 57 5.31 -5.85 8.39
N VAL A 58 6.24 -5.19 7.69
CA VAL A 58 6.93 -4.00 8.20
C VAL A 58 5.93 -2.90 8.54
N ALA A 59 4.94 -2.65 7.69
CA ALA A 59 3.90 -1.66 7.95
C ALA A 59 3.08 -1.98 9.22
N LEU A 60 2.74 -3.26 9.46
CA LEU A 60 2.04 -3.68 10.68
C LEU A 60 2.89 -3.49 11.95
N ILE A 61 4.20 -3.75 11.87
CA ILE A 61 5.12 -3.52 12.98
C ILE A 61 5.18 -2.02 13.30
N SER A 62 5.36 -1.17 12.28
CA SER A 62 5.35 0.29 12.46
C SER A 62 4.02 0.80 13.03
N LEU A 63 2.89 0.23 12.61
CA LEU A 63 1.57 0.58 13.16
C LEU A 63 1.44 0.16 14.62
N SER A 64 2.01 -0.98 15.01
CA SER A 64 2.03 -1.39 16.42
C SER A 64 2.81 -0.40 17.31
N ALA A 65 3.88 0.21 16.77
CA ALA A 65 4.66 1.22 17.47
C ALA A 65 3.85 2.51 17.73
N LEU A 66 2.88 2.84 16.86
CA LEU A 66 1.99 4.00 17.05
C LEU A 66 1.09 3.89 18.29
N ARG A 67 0.88 2.68 18.82
CA ARG A 67 0.14 2.49 20.09
C ARG A 67 0.81 3.23 21.27
N ASN A 68 2.13 3.42 21.22
CA ASN A 68 2.88 4.14 22.25
C ASN A 68 2.84 5.68 22.09
N PHE A 69 2.45 6.18 20.91
CA PHE A 69 2.36 7.63 20.64
C PHE A 69 0.97 8.22 20.96
N GLY A 70 0.03 7.39 21.42
CA GLY A 70 -1.30 7.79 21.88
C GLY A 70 -2.42 7.14 21.07
N PRO A 71 -3.66 7.09 21.62
CA PRO A 71 -4.76 6.32 21.03
C PRO A 71 -5.15 6.83 19.63
N VAL A 72 -5.12 8.15 19.42
CA VAL A 72 -5.55 8.78 18.17
C VAL A 72 -4.67 8.37 17.00
N LEU A 73 -3.34 8.41 17.16
CA LEU A 73 -2.40 8.04 16.09
C LEU A 73 -2.52 6.57 15.70
N PHE A 74 -2.76 5.70 16.68
CA PHE A 74 -3.02 4.29 16.43
C PHE A 74 -4.33 4.07 15.65
N TYR A 75 -5.44 4.67 16.10
CA TYR A 75 -6.73 4.49 15.42
C TYR A 75 -6.77 5.09 14.02
N VAL A 76 -6.19 6.28 13.83
CA VAL A 76 -6.08 6.92 12.51
C VAL A 76 -5.15 6.11 11.61
N GLY A 77 -3.99 5.67 12.12
CA GLY A 77 -3.06 4.82 11.36
C GLY A 77 -3.72 3.49 10.93
N LEU A 78 -4.49 2.86 11.82
CA LEU A 78 -5.17 1.60 11.54
C LEU A 78 -6.32 1.78 10.55
N ALA A 79 -7.05 2.90 10.63
CA ALA A 79 -8.09 3.25 9.66
C ALA A 79 -7.51 3.47 8.26
N ILE A 80 -6.39 4.20 8.13
CA ILE A 80 -5.73 4.45 6.84
C ILE A 80 -5.14 3.15 6.28
N PHE A 81 -4.48 2.35 7.12
CA PHE A 81 -3.90 1.08 6.71
C PHE A 81 -4.98 0.10 6.22
N GLY A 82 -6.11 0.01 6.92
CA GLY A 82 -7.25 -0.82 6.49
C GLY A 82 -7.89 -0.34 5.20
N ALA A 83 -8.04 0.97 5.01
CA ALA A 83 -8.66 1.54 3.83
C ALA A 83 -7.78 1.45 2.56
N VAL A 84 -6.47 1.69 2.70
CA VAL A 84 -5.56 1.79 1.54
C VAL A 84 -4.59 0.62 1.47
N GLY A 85 -3.89 0.31 2.57
CA GLY A 85 -2.85 -0.72 2.60
C GLY A 85 -3.38 -2.13 2.29
N LEU A 86 -4.55 -2.49 2.84
CA LEU A 86 -5.17 -3.79 2.60
C LEU A 86 -5.74 -3.92 1.17
N VAL A 87 -6.27 -2.82 0.62
CA VAL A 87 -6.79 -2.76 -0.75
C VAL A 87 -5.65 -2.92 -1.77
N ILE A 88 -4.53 -2.23 -1.58
CA ILE A 88 -3.36 -2.35 -2.45
C ILE A 88 -2.76 -3.76 -2.35
N ALA A 89 -2.64 -4.33 -1.13
CA ALA A 89 -2.13 -5.69 -0.95
C ALA A 89 -3.01 -6.73 -1.68
N GLY A 90 -4.33 -6.59 -1.61
CA GLY A 90 -5.27 -7.43 -2.36
C GLY A 90 -5.12 -7.29 -3.88
N ALA A 91 -4.94 -6.06 -4.38
CA ALA A 91 -4.72 -5.80 -5.80
C ALA A 91 -3.40 -6.38 -6.32
N ILE A 92 -2.31 -6.31 -5.53
CA ILE A 92 -1.03 -6.91 -5.88
C ILE A 92 -1.16 -8.43 -5.94
N MET A 93 -1.82 -9.07 -4.97
CA MET A 93 -2.07 -10.52 -4.96
C MET A 93 -2.85 -11.00 -6.19
N GLY A 94 -3.84 -10.22 -6.65
CA GLY A 94 -4.58 -10.53 -7.88
C GLY A 94 -3.76 -10.36 -9.16
N ALA A 95 -2.70 -9.54 -9.13
CA ALA A 95 -1.82 -9.26 -10.27
C ALA A 95 -0.63 -10.23 -10.40
N VAL A 96 -0.40 -11.14 -9.43
CA VAL A 96 0.65 -12.18 -9.49
C VAL A 96 0.17 -13.47 -10.19
N VAL A 97 -1.12 -13.54 -10.58
CA VAL A 97 -1.72 -14.67 -11.32
C VAL A 97 -1.61 -14.45 -12.82
#